data_AF-A0A522X490-F1
#
_entry.id   AF-A0A522X490-F1
#
_cell.length_a   1.000
_cell.length_b   1.000
_cell.length_c   1.000
_cell.angle_alpha   90.00
_cell.angle_beta   90.00
_cell.angle_gamma   90.00
#
_symmetry.space_group_name_H-M   'P 1'
#
loop_
_entity.id
_entity.type
_entity.pdbx_description
1 polymer ?
#
loop_
_entity_poly.entity_id
_entity_poly.type
_entity_poly.pdbx_seq_one_letter_code
_entity_poly.pdbx_strand_id
1 'polypeptide(L)'
;MEKIGKYEIVRELGSGATSTVYLATDTFNGQRVAIKLFDLRALRDASLGKIFRKLLMTEASLAGKLSHPHIVKILDAVMDGDVNYMVMEYVDGPTLERYAEVDNLLPVSAVAEITYKCCKALEYAQYQGVIHRDIKPANILLQGETDIKISDFGSAAIQNQQTTQVSGVGSPAYMSPEQIKEEPLTHQTDIYSLGVVMYKLFTGKLPFDAGSNFSMIYHILNIEPPPPSAFRPEIPQELDAIVRRAMEKDTAKRYQTWDEFSRDLVGFFSHAAPARKEIFDTEKFDTLRSLAFFKNFSDVELWEVLHISNWRKVAESECILYDGEGGHLFFILAQGTVRVTKQGRLLSLLHRGDCFGEMAHLSERDFKRNSDVIAKDDVVLIEINPDVLTRATTGCRFQFSDAFLRMLVKRLSMANVRISHLLADQDPIEKE
;
A
#
# COMPACT_ATOMS: atom_id res chain seq x y z
N MET A 1 16.47 25.39 19.28
CA MET A 1 16.36 24.10 19.98
C MET A 1 17.31 23.15 19.27
N GLU A 2 18.24 22.51 19.96
CA GLU A 2 19.26 21.64 19.32
C GLU A 2 18.91 20.15 19.39
N LYS A 3 18.09 19.74 20.39
CA LYS A 3 17.65 18.35 20.59
C LYS A 3 16.21 18.28 21.08
N ILE A 4 15.50 17.19 20.75
CA ILE A 4 14.22 16.78 21.35
C ILE A 4 14.44 15.39 21.95
N GLY A 5 14.30 15.25 23.28
CA GLY A 5 14.64 13.99 23.95
C GLY A 5 16.08 13.55 23.64
N LYS A 6 16.23 12.32 23.13
CA LYS A 6 17.53 11.76 22.70
C LYS A 6 17.95 12.11 21.26
N TYR A 7 17.09 12.82 20.53
CA TYR A 7 17.23 13.02 19.10
C TYR A 7 17.85 14.39 18.78
N GLU A 8 18.85 14.39 17.90
CA GLU A 8 19.52 15.60 17.42
C GLU A 8 18.75 16.22 16.27
N ILE A 9 18.31 17.47 16.40
CA ILE A 9 17.53 18.14 15.35
C ILE A 9 18.48 18.49 14.19
N VAL A 10 18.10 18.09 12.99
CA VAL A 10 18.81 18.44 11.75
C VAL A 10 18.19 19.71 11.15
N ARG A 11 16.87 19.72 10.95
CA ARG A 11 16.11 20.86 10.40
C ARG A 11 14.62 20.72 10.65
N GLU A 12 13.89 21.82 10.53
CA GLU A 12 12.42 21.78 10.45
C GLU A 12 11.96 21.18 9.11
N LEU A 13 10.91 20.36 9.15
CA LEU A 13 10.21 19.82 7.98
C LEU A 13 8.93 20.61 7.68
N GLY A 14 8.24 21.07 8.71
CA GLY A 14 7.07 21.94 8.59
C GLY A 14 6.45 22.30 9.93
N SER A 15 5.67 23.37 9.96
CA SER A 15 4.94 23.84 11.13
C SER A 15 3.46 23.99 10.83
N GLY A 16 2.61 23.51 11.75
CA GLY A 16 1.17 23.69 11.74
C GLY A 16 0.69 24.49 12.95
N ALA A 17 -0.64 24.61 13.09
CA ALA A 17 -1.25 25.37 14.19
C ALA A 17 -0.97 24.78 15.59
N THR A 18 -0.70 23.47 15.66
CA THR A 18 -0.67 22.71 16.91
C THR A 18 0.62 21.91 17.12
N SER A 19 1.45 21.81 16.09
CA SER A 19 2.69 21.04 16.14
C SER A 19 3.69 21.52 15.09
N THR A 20 4.96 21.25 15.35
CA THR A 20 6.06 21.43 14.40
C THR A 20 6.74 20.08 14.20
N VAL A 21 7.00 19.72 12.95
CA VAL A 21 7.69 18.49 12.57
C VAL A 21 9.14 18.80 12.25
N TYR A 22 10.06 18.07 12.89
CA TYR A 22 11.50 18.20 12.70
C TYR A 22 12.08 16.91 12.10
N LEU A 23 13.04 17.06 11.20
CA LEU A 23 13.97 15.99 10.86
C LEU A 23 15.02 15.92 11.96
N ALA A 24 15.22 14.74 12.51
CA ALA A 24 16.21 14.49 13.54
C ALA A 24 16.99 13.20 13.30
N THR A 25 18.10 13.04 14.00
CA THR A 25 18.90 11.82 14.02
C THR A 25 18.76 11.15 15.39
N ASP A 26 18.40 9.88 15.41
CA ASP A 26 18.50 9.05 16.60
C ASP A 26 19.97 8.68 16.82
N THR A 27 20.57 9.29 17.85
CA THR A 27 21.99 9.19 18.15
C THR A 27 22.45 7.78 18.53
N PHE A 28 21.51 6.88 18.89
CA PHE A 28 21.84 5.51 19.28
C PHE A 28 21.97 4.57 18.08
N ASN A 29 21.06 4.66 17.10
CA ASN A 29 21.02 3.77 15.94
C ASN A 29 21.52 4.43 14.63
N GLY A 30 21.78 5.74 14.65
CA GLY A 30 22.24 6.53 13.50
C GLY A 30 21.19 6.77 12.42
N GLN A 31 19.90 6.47 12.68
CA GLN A 31 18.83 6.60 11.71
C GLN A 31 18.20 8.01 11.73
N ARG A 32 17.73 8.45 10.57
CA ARG A 32 16.90 9.66 10.43
C ARG A 32 15.46 9.35 10.83
N VAL A 33 14.86 10.25 11.61
CA VAL A 33 13.48 10.17 12.08
C VAL A 33 12.77 11.50 11.90
N ALA A 34 11.45 11.46 11.79
CA ALA A 34 10.61 12.65 11.86
C ALA A 34 10.05 12.78 13.28
N ILE A 35 10.16 13.96 13.88
CA ILE A 35 9.67 14.25 15.24
C ILE A 35 8.60 15.32 15.17
N LYS A 36 7.36 14.93 15.44
CA LYS A 36 6.23 15.85 15.60
C LYS A 36 6.20 16.33 17.05
N LEU A 37 6.62 17.56 17.27
CA LEU A 37 6.62 18.24 18.56
C LEU A 37 5.32 19.04 18.70
N PHE A 38 4.55 18.80 19.76
CA PHE A 38 3.27 19.47 19.97
C PHE A 38 3.44 20.74 20.82
N ASP A 39 2.83 21.86 20.41
CA ASP A 39 2.94 23.12 21.16
C ASP A 39 1.93 23.16 22.31
N LEU A 40 2.42 22.95 23.53
CA LEU A 40 1.59 22.97 24.73
C LEU A 40 1.09 24.36 25.12
N ARG A 41 1.57 25.46 24.50
CA ARG A 41 1.05 26.80 24.78
C ARG A 41 -0.40 26.95 24.30
N ALA A 42 -0.82 26.15 23.32
CA ALA A 42 -2.22 26.00 22.93
C ALA A 42 -3.09 25.31 24.03
N LEU A 43 -2.48 24.70 25.05
CA LEU A 43 -3.15 23.98 26.14
C LEU A 43 -3.44 24.83 27.39
N ARG A 44 -3.16 26.14 27.35
CA ARG A 44 -3.40 27.04 28.50
C ARG A 44 -4.89 27.25 28.81
N ASP A 45 -5.77 26.94 27.86
CA ASP A 45 -7.21 26.81 28.13
C ASP A 45 -7.48 25.41 28.73
N ALA A 46 -8.04 25.37 29.95
CA ALA A 46 -8.29 24.14 30.68
C ALA A 46 -9.27 23.17 29.97
N SER A 47 -10.13 23.70 29.10
CA SER A 47 -11.09 22.91 28.31
C SER A 47 -10.42 22.29 27.07
N LEU A 48 -9.75 23.12 26.25
CA LEU A 48 -8.98 22.68 25.08
C LEU A 48 -7.83 21.74 25.45
N GLY A 49 -7.16 21.99 26.58
CA GLY A 49 -6.06 21.15 27.06
C GLY A 49 -6.47 19.70 27.32
N LYS A 50 -7.71 19.43 27.76
CA LYS A 50 -8.20 18.05 27.95
C LYS A 50 -8.42 17.33 26.62
N ILE A 51 -8.96 18.03 25.62
CA ILE A 51 -9.22 17.48 24.28
C ILE A 51 -7.89 17.12 23.61
N PHE A 52 -6.93 18.04 23.63
CA PHE A 52 -5.59 17.81 23.08
C PHE A 52 -4.82 16.70 23.80
N ARG A 53 -4.92 16.58 25.13
CA ARG A 53 -4.30 15.44 25.84
C ARG A 53 -4.91 14.10 25.41
N LYS A 54 -6.24 14.04 25.23
CA LYS A 54 -6.93 12.83 24.75
C LYS A 54 -6.48 12.47 23.33
N LEU A 55 -6.27 13.47 22.48
CA LEU A 55 -5.73 13.31 21.12
C LEU A 55 -4.31 12.76 21.12
N LEU A 56 -3.42 13.39 21.87
CA LEU A 56 -2.04 12.91 22.04
C LEU A 56 -2.02 11.48 22.54
N MET A 57 -2.88 11.12 23.50
CA MET A 57 -3.02 9.74 23.96
C MET A 57 -3.55 8.81 22.88
N THR A 58 -4.45 9.28 22.01
CA THR A 58 -5.00 8.47 20.91
C THR A 58 -3.92 8.21 19.86
N GLU A 59 -3.21 9.25 19.43
CA GLU A 59 -2.08 9.21 18.53
C GLU A 59 -0.92 8.36 19.08
N ALA A 60 -0.56 8.54 20.36
CA ALA A 60 0.41 7.69 21.06
C ALA A 60 -0.06 6.23 21.13
N SER A 61 -1.37 5.98 21.29
CA SER A 61 -1.90 4.61 21.29
C SER A 61 -1.81 3.91 19.93
N LEU A 62 -1.58 4.65 18.85
CA LEU A 62 -1.34 4.09 17.51
C LEU A 62 0.13 3.64 17.33
N ALA A 63 1.03 4.06 18.21
CA ALA A 63 2.42 3.62 18.22
C ALA A 63 2.49 2.09 18.28
N GLY A 64 3.17 1.49 17.30
CA GLY A 64 3.28 0.04 17.16
C GLY A 64 2.01 -0.71 16.74
N LYS A 65 0.84 -0.07 16.60
CA LYS A 65 -0.40 -0.73 16.15
C LYS A 65 -0.53 -0.80 14.64
N LEU A 66 -0.19 0.29 13.95
CA LEU A 66 -0.28 0.35 12.49
C LEU A 66 1.09 0.01 11.90
N SER A 67 1.14 -1.10 11.15
CA SER A 67 2.33 -1.54 10.42
C SER A 67 1.92 -1.94 9.01
N HIS A 68 1.99 -0.98 8.10
CA HIS A 68 1.64 -1.14 6.69
C HIS A 68 2.64 -0.36 5.83
N PRO A 69 3.07 -0.87 4.65
CA PRO A 69 4.07 -0.20 3.82
C PRO A 69 3.68 1.24 3.44
N HIS A 70 2.39 1.45 3.17
CA HIS A 70 1.82 2.75 2.80
C HIS A 70 1.29 3.61 3.96
N ILE A 71 1.67 3.31 5.20
CA ILE A 71 1.36 4.14 6.37
C ILE A 71 2.68 4.52 7.04
N VAL A 72 2.83 5.79 7.43
CA VAL A 72 3.97 6.25 8.21
C VAL A 72 3.98 5.53 9.56
N LYS A 73 5.05 4.78 9.82
CA LYS A 73 5.25 4.06 11.06
C LYS A 73 5.55 5.02 12.21
N ILE A 74 4.73 4.94 13.26
CA ILE A 74 5.00 5.59 14.54
C ILE A 74 5.95 4.68 15.33
N LEU A 75 7.12 5.21 15.66
CA LEU A 75 8.20 4.49 16.33
C LEU A 75 8.11 4.61 17.85
N ASP A 76 7.81 5.82 18.34
CA ASP A 76 7.72 6.12 19.77
C ASP A 76 6.82 7.34 19.99
N ALA A 77 6.27 7.48 21.19
CA ALA A 77 5.50 8.64 21.59
C ALA A 77 5.79 8.96 23.07
N VAL A 78 6.26 10.19 23.31
CA VAL A 78 6.62 10.67 24.64
C VAL A 78 5.63 11.75 25.06
N MET A 79 4.97 11.50 26.18
CA MET A 79 3.99 12.39 26.79
C MET A 79 4.35 12.65 28.25
N ASP A 80 5.50 13.30 28.49
CA ASP A 80 6.00 13.56 29.84
C ASP A 80 6.16 15.07 30.11
N GLY A 81 5.50 15.55 31.16
CA GLY A 81 5.54 16.95 31.61
C GLY A 81 5.25 17.96 30.49
N ASP A 82 6.20 18.87 30.29
CA ASP A 82 6.08 20.01 29.37
C ASP A 82 6.55 19.71 27.93
N VAL A 83 6.99 18.49 27.62
CA VAL A 83 7.48 18.13 26.28
C VAL A 83 6.73 16.91 25.76
N ASN A 84 5.86 17.14 24.78
CA ASN A 84 5.11 16.09 24.12
C ASN A 84 5.57 15.98 22.67
N TYR A 85 6.06 14.81 22.27
CA TYR A 85 6.48 14.57 20.91
C TYR A 85 6.23 13.13 20.47
N MET A 86 6.04 12.97 19.17
CA MET A 86 5.94 11.67 18.52
C MET A 86 7.12 11.48 17.58
N VAL A 87 7.71 10.29 17.60
CA VAL A 87 8.78 9.87 16.72
C VAL A 87 8.22 8.95 15.67
N MET A 88 8.49 9.27 14.41
CA MET A 88 7.98 8.57 13.24
C MET A 88 9.15 8.20 12.31
N GLU A 89 8.95 7.22 11.44
CA GLU A 89 9.87 7.02 10.32
C GLU A 89 9.99 8.31 9.49
N TYR A 90 11.19 8.62 9.03
CA TYR A 90 11.38 9.71 8.08
C TYR A 90 11.15 9.19 6.66
N VAL A 91 10.19 9.80 5.96
CA VAL A 91 9.94 9.53 4.53
C VAL A 91 10.64 10.62 3.72
N ASP A 92 11.55 10.21 2.85
CA ASP A 92 12.31 11.14 2.01
C ASP A 92 11.55 11.42 0.71
N GLY A 93 10.67 12.43 0.75
CA GLY A 93 9.85 12.80 -0.39
C GLY A 93 8.90 13.97 -0.11
N PRO A 94 8.40 14.63 -1.16
CA PRO A 94 7.37 15.66 -1.01
C PRO A 94 6.02 15.05 -0.64
N THR A 95 5.11 15.87 -0.13
CA THR A 95 3.70 15.50 -0.02
C THR A 95 3.00 15.64 -1.38
N LEU A 96 1.85 14.99 -1.54
CA LEU A 96 1.01 15.12 -2.73
C LEU A 96 0.47 16.54 -2.93
N GLU A 97 0.55 17.41 -1.91
CA GLU A 97 0.22 18.84 -2.01
C GLU A 97 0.98 19.51 -3.15
N ARG A 98 2.24 19.14 -3.36
CA ARG A 98 3.04 19.66 -4.47
C ARG A 98 2.45 19.34 -5.84
N TYR A 99 1.71 18.24 -5.96
CA TYR A 99 1.10 17.75 -7.20
C TYR A 99 -0.39 18.07 -7.30
N ALA A 100 -0.90 18.83 -6.33
CA ALA A 100 -2.29 19.27 -6.24
C ALA A 100 -2.52 20.59 -6.99
N GLU A 101 -1.54 21.09 -7.75
CA GLU A 101 -1.57 22.35 -8.49
C GLU A 101 -1.51 22.09 -10.00
N VAL A 102 -2.20 22.95 -10.78
CA VAL A 102 -2.40 22.76 -12.24
C VAL A 102 -1.08 22.60 -13.00
N ASP A 103 -0.03 23.30 -12.57
CA ASP A 103 1.28 23.31 -13.23
C ASP A 103 2.15 22.08 -12.89
N ASN A 104 1.72 21.23 -11.96
CA ASN A 104 2.51 20.10 -11.48
C ASN A 104 1.68 18.82 -11.31
N LEU A 105 0.66 18.64 -12.14
CA LEU A 105 -0.22 17.46 -12.09
C LEU A 105 0.51 16.19 -12.48
N LEU A 106 0.16 15.10 -11.80
CA LEU A 106 0.66 13.76 -12.11
C LEU A 106 -0.04 13.17 -13.36
N PRO A 107 0.57 12.18 -14.04
CA PRO A 107 -0.11 11.37 -15.03
C PRO A 107 -1.39 10.73 -14.48
N VAL A 108 -2.43 10.63 -15.29
CA VAL A 108 -3.73 10.07 -14.89
C VAL A 108 -3.59 8.66 -14.29
N SER A 109 -2.74 7.82 -14.89
CA SER A 109 -2.45 6.47 -14.39
C SER A 109 -1.77 6.48 -13.02
N ALA A 110 -0.85 7.42 -12.78
CA ALA A 110 -0.16 7.55 -11.51
C ALA A 110 -1.11 7.97 -10.39
N VAL A 111 -2.04 8.90 -10.65
CA VAL A 111 -3.07 9.30 -9.67
C VAL A 111 -3.97 8.11 -9.31
N ALA A 112 -4.41 7.33 -10.29
CA ALA A 112 -5.20 6.12 -10.05
C ALA A 112 -4.43 5.08 -9.20
N GLU A 113 -3.13 4.90 -9.46
CA GLU A 113 -2.29 3.94 -8.74
C GLU A 113 -2.03 4.38 -7.29
N ILE A 114 -1.72 5.67 -7.10
CA ILE A 114 -1.61 6.28 -5.78
C ILE A 114 -2.91 6.13 -4.99
N THR A 115 -4.05 6.36 -5.64
CA THR A 115 -5.36 6.24 -5.01
C THR A 115 -5.64 4.79 -4.60
N TYR A 116 -5.27 3.82 -5.42
CA TYR A 116 -5.35 2.41 -5.07
C TYR A 116 -4.51 2.07 -3.83
N LYS A 117 -3.26 2.54 -3.77
CA LYS A 117 -2.36 2.35 -2.61
C LYS A 117 -2.95 3.00 -1.34
N CYS A 118 -3.59 4.17 -1.48
CA CYS A 118 -4.35 4.80 -0.40
C CYS A 118 -5.54 3.95 0.07
N CYS A 119 -6.33 3.39 -0.85
CA CYS A 119 -7.44 2.49 -0.49
C CYS A 119 -6.95 1.31 0.35
N LYS A 120 -5.83 0.69 -0.02
CA LYS A 120 -5.25 -0.44 0.74
C LYS A 120 -4.73 -0.05 2.11
N ALA A 121 -4.07 1.11 2.22
CA ALA A 121 -3.65 1.65 3.51
C ALA A 121 -4.85 1.93 4.44
N LEU A 122 -5.90 2.55 3.93
CA LEU A 122 -7.07 2.95 4.71
C LEU A 122 -7.98 1.76 5.06
N GLU A 123 -8.04 0.75 4.18
CA GLU A 123 -8.66 -0.55 4.47
C GLU A 123 -7.99 -1.24 5.65
N TYR A 124 -6.65 -1.32 5.63
CA TYR A 124 -5.87 -1.85 6.74
C TYR A 124 -6.13 -1.08 8.04
N ALA A 125 -6.08 0.26 8.01
CA ALA A 125 -6.35 1.09 9.18
C ALA A 125 -7.76 0.87 9.74
N GLN A 126 -8.77 0.76 8.88
CA GLN A 126 -10.14 0.44 9.28
C GLN A 126 -10.23 -0.91 10.00
N TYR A 127 -9.55 -1.95 9.50
CA TYR A 127 -9.52 -3.26 10.17
C TYR A 127 -8.82 -3.21 11.53
N GLN A 128 -7.91 -2.27 11.75
CA GLN A 128 -7.31 -1.98 13.05
C GLN A 128 -8.19 -1.07 13.93
N GLY A 129 -9.41 -0.74 13.50
CA GLY A 129 -10.35 0.11 14.23
C GLY A 129 -10.04 1.61 14.16
N VAL A 130 -9.25 2.03 13.16
CA VAL A 130 -8.78 3.41 13.01
C VAL A 130 -9.44 4.06 11.78
N ILE A 131 -9.95 5.28 11.96
CA ILE A 131 -10.45 6.15 10.88
C ILE A 131 -9.52 7.37 10.85
N HIS A 132 -9.05 7.77 9.68
CA HIS A 132 -8.07 8.83 9.52
C HIS A 132 -8.66 10.23 9.79
N ARG A 133 -9.80 10.54 9.15
CA ARG A 133 -10.65 11.76 9.30
C ARG A 133 -10.08 13.09 8.76
N ASP A 134 -8.79 13.15 8.41
CA ASP A 134 -8.16 14.34 7.80
C ASP A 134 -7.35 13.96 6.54
N ILE A 135 -7.95 13.18 5.63
CA ILE A 135 -7.28 12.81 4.37
C ILE A 135 -7.22 14.03 3.44
N LYS A 136 -6.00 14.42 3.06
CA LYS A 136 -5.70 15.53 2.15
C LYS A 136 -4.30 15.35 1.53
N PRO A 137 -3.96 16.05 0.44
CA PRO A 137 -2.67 15.85 -0.24
C PRO A 137 -1.46 16.11 0.67
N ALA A 138 -1.54 17.08 1.59
CA ALA A 138 -0.50 17.34 2.59
C ALA A 138 -0.19 16.17 3.54
N ASN A 139 -1.11 15.21 3.73
CA ASN A 139 -0.93 14.06 4.64
C ASN A 139 -0.57 12.76 3.89
N ILE A 140 -0.27 12.85 2.59
CA ILE A 140 0.14 11.71 1.77
C ILE A 140 1.50 12.04 1.17
N LEU A 141 2.54 11.34 1.62
CA LEU A 141 3.91 11.51 1.16
C LEU A 141 4.15 10.63 -0.07
N LEU A 142 4.87 11.15 -1.06
CA LEU A 142 5.24 10.45 -2.28
C LEU A 142 6.73 10.10 -2.27
N GLN A 143 7.05 8.83 -2.51
CA GLN A 143 8.39 8.30 -2.65
C GLN A 143 8.55 7.72 -4.06
N GLY A 144 9.45 8.28 -4.86
CA GLY A 144 9.59 7.88 -6.27
C GLY A 144 8.40 8.33 -7.12
N GLU A 145 7.89 7.44 -7.97
CA GLU A 145 6.84 7.79 -8.94
C GLU A 145 5.42 7.65 -8.40
N THR A 146 5.10 6.54 -7.73
CA THR A 146 3.74 6.24 -7.24
C THR A 146 3.70 5.59 -5.86
N ASP A 147 4.85 5.30 -5.23
CA ASP A 147 4.86 4.76 -3.87
C ASP A 147 4.55 5.86 -2.85
N ILE A 148 3.71 5.55 -1.87
CA ILE A 148 3.17 6.55 -0.95
C ILE A 148 3.22 6.08 0.50
N LYS A 149 3.20 7.05 1.42
CA LYS A 149 2.95 6.82 2.84
C LYS A 149 1.96 7.85 3.38
N ILE A 150 0.88 7.38 4.00
CA ILE A 150 -0.11 8.23 4.68
C ILE A 150 0.40 8.56 6.10
N SER A 151 0.47 9.85 6.45
CA SER A 151 0.83 10.35 7.77
C SER A 151 -0.38 10.88 8.54
N ASP A 152 -0.18 11.25 9.81
CA ASP A 152 -1.15 12.03 10.61
C ASP A 152 -2.50 11.34 10.90
N PHE A 153 -2.48 10.00 10.99
CA PHE A 153 -3.59 9.24 11.56
C PHE A 153 -3.91 9.74 12.98
N GLY A 154 -5.13 10.27 13.18
CA GLY A 154 -5.63 10.65 14.50
C GLY A 154 -5.63 12.14 14.85
N SER A 155 -5.19 13.04 13.96
CA SER A 155 -5.16 14.49 14.24
C SER A 155 -6.55 15.19 14.26
N ALA A 156 -7.64 14.50 13.91
CA ALA A 156 -8.92 15.12 13.57
C ALA A 156 -9.88 15.47 14.72
N ALA A 157 -9.65 15.07 15.98
CA ALA A 157 -10.57 15.47 17.05
C ALA A 157 -10.51 16.98 17.38
N ILE A 158 -9.51 17.71 16.84
CA ILE A 158 -9.37 19.17 16.98
C ILE A 158 -10.32 19.90 16.02
N GLN A 159 -10.49 19.39 14.80
CA GLN A 159 -11.22 20.10 13.75
C GLN A 159 -12.73 20.17 14.03
N ASN A 160 -13.37 19.11 14.52
CA ASN A 160 -14.82 19.14 14.78
C ASN A 160 -15.23 20.20 15.82
N GLN A 161 -14.34 20.60 16.74
CA GLN A 161 -14.67 21.61 17.76
C GLN A 161 -14.07 23.00 17.48
N GLN A 162 -12.99 23.11 16.70
CA GLN A 162 -12.47 24.42 16.29
C GLN A 162 -13.22 25.02 15.10
N THR A 163 -13.75 24.18 14.19
CA THR A 163 -14.49 24.69 13.01
C THR A 163 -15.80 25.37 13.41
N THR A 164 -16.39 24.98 14.55
CA THR A 164 -17.61 25.60 15.10
C THR A 164 -17.36 26.88 15.90
N GLN A 165 -16.12 27.23 16.27
CA GLN A 165 -15.86 28.42 17.10
C GLN A 165 -14.78 29.39 16.63
N VAL A 166 -14.00 29.10 15.58
CA VAL A 166 -12.99 30.06 15.10
C VAL A 166 -13.05 30.20 13.58
N SER A 167 -13.46 31.37 13.13
CA SER A 167 -13.45 31.88 11.75
C SER A 167 -12.04 32.00 11.13
N GLY A 168 -11.08 31.14 11.50
CA GLY A 168 -9.67 31.32 11.15
C GLY A 168 -8.78 30.07 11.15
N VAL A 169 -9.31 28.85 11.26
CA VAL A 169 -8.49 27.62 11.21
C VAL A 169 -8.91 26.75 10.01
N GLY A 170 -8.24 26.95 8.88
CA GLY A 170 -8.31 26.08 7.70
C GLY A 170 -9.61 26.11 6.88
N SER A 171 -9.52 25.65 5.63
CA SER A 171 -10.67 25.42 4.76
C SER A 171 -11.21 23.99 4.97
N PRO A 172 -12.53 23.78 5.11
CA PRO A 172 -13.12 22.45 5.28
C PRO A 172 -13.17 21.64 3.98
N ALA A 173 -12.36 21.99 2.98
CA ALA A 173 -12.48 21.54 1.60
C ALA A 173 -12.44 20.01 1.38
N TYR A 174 -11.84 19.26 2.30
CA TYR A 174 -11.73 17.80 2.24
C TYR A 174 -12.72 17.08 3.19
N MET A 175 -13.47 17.82 4.02
CA MET A 175 -14.39 17.22 4.99
C MET A 175 -15.61 16.61 4.30
N SER A 176 -16.03 15.45 4.79
CA SER A 176 -17.26 14.78 4.34
C SER A 176 -18.53 15.50 4.81
N PRO A 177 -19.68 15.31 4.14
CA PRO A 177 -20.96 15.85 4.58
C PRO A 177 -21.33 15.45 6.02
N GLU A 178 -21.04 14.20 6.41
CA GLU A 178 -21.27 13.71 7.77
C GLU A 178 -20.33 14.36 8.81
N GLN A 179 -19.09 14.73 8.43
CA GLN A 179 -18.23 15.56 9.30
C GLN A 179 -18.80 16.96 9.51
N ILE A 180 -19.25 17.60 8.43
CA ILE A 180 -19.84 18.94 8.48
C ILE A 180 -21.12 18.98 9.32
N LYS A 181 -21.91 17.91 9.30
CA LYS A 181 -23.14 17.76 10.11
C LYS A 181 -22.90 17.25 11.53
N GLU A 182 -21.65 16.96 11.89
CA GLU A 182 -21.28 16.35 13.18
C GLU A 182 -21.99 15.01 13.44
N GLU A 183 -22.26 14.25 12.39
CA GLU A 183 -22.84 12.92 12.48
C GLU A 183 -21.78 11.88 12.92
N PRO A 184 -22.19 10.70 13.43
CA PRO A 184 -21.26 9.63 13.75
C PRO A 184 -20.40 9.22 12.55
N LEU A 185 -19.08 9.37 12.67
CA LEU A 185 -18.14 9.10 11.60
C LEU A 185 -17.81 7.62 11.48
N THR A 186 -17.77 7.13 10.24
CA THR A 186 -17.32 5.78 9.86
C THR A 186 -16.21 5.88 8.79
N HIS A 187 -15.75 4.75 8.25
CA HIS A 187 -14.80 4.72 7.13
C HIS A 187 -15.33 5.46 5.88
N GLN A 188 -16.65 5.64 5.77
CA GLN A 188 -17.26 6.44 4.69
C GLN A 188 -16.65 7.84 4.59
N THR A 189 -16.28 8.46 5.72
CA THR A 189 -15.66 9.80 5.76
C THR A 189 -14.33 9.85 5.02
N ASP A 190 -13.49 8.82 5.20
CA ASP A 190 -12.19 8.75 4.54
C ASP A 190 -12.36 8.44 3.04
N ILE A 191 -13.37 7.65 2.65
CA ILE A 191 -13.70 7.41 1.24
C ILE A 191 -14.04 8.71 0.53
N TYR A 192 -14.88 9.56 1.14
CA TYR A 192 -15.23 10.87 0.58
C TYR A 192 -13.99 11.75 0.41
N SER A 193 -13.21 11.86 1.49
CA SER A 193 -12.01 12.70 1.53
C SER A 193 -10.98 12.26 0.48
N LEU A 194 -10.79 10.95 0.29
CA LEU A 194 -9.93 10.42 -0.76
C LEU A 194 -10.48 10.71 -2.16
N GLY A 195 -11.80 10.70 -2.35
CA GLY A 195 -12.43 11.17 -3.60
C GLY A 195 -12.11 12.64 -3.91
N VAL A 196 -12.16 13.52 -2.90
CA VAL A 196 -11.75 14.93 -3.03
C VAL A 196 -10.26 15.04 -3.38
N VAL A 197 -9.40 14.26 -2.74
CA VAL A 197 -7.96 14.19 -3.08
C VAL A 197 -7.76 13.77 -4.53
N MET A 198 -8.42 12.70 -4.97
CA MET A 198 -8.35 12.21 -6.35
C MET A 198 -8.78 13.30 -7.35
N TYR A 199 -9.87 14.01 -7.06
CA TYR A 199 -10.30 15.17 -7.85
C TYR A 199 -9.23 16.25 -7.96
N LYS A 200 -8.65 16.65 -6.82
CA LYS A 200 -7.64 17.71 -6.75
C LYS A 200 -6.35 17.32 -7.47
N LEU A 201 -5.91 16.07 -7.36
CA LEU A 201 -4.72 15.55 -8.07
C LEU A 201 -4.94 15.42 -9.59
N PHE A 202 -6.17 15.20 -10.02
CA PHE A 202 -6.49 15.19 -11.45
C PHE A 202 -6.53 16.57 -12.07
N THR A 203 -7.09 17.55 -11.36
CA THR A 203 -7.50 18.84 -11.95
C THR A 203 -6.66 20.02 -11.50
N GLY A 204 -5.93 19.89 -10.39
CA GLY A 204 -5.28 21.00 -9.70
C GLY A 204 -6.26 21.90 -8.97
N LYS A 205 -7.55 21.55 -8.94
CA LYS A 205 -8.64 22.36 -8.36
C LYS A 205 -9.39 21.58 -7.30
N LEU A 206 -9.95 22.28 -6.32
CA LEU A 206 -10.92 21.67 -5.41
C LEU A 206 -12.23 21.44 -6.16
N PRO A 207 -13.00 20.40 -5.81
CA PRO A 207 -14.32 20.16 -6.42
C PRO A 207 -15.32 21.27 -6.09
N PHE A 208 -15.14 21.92 -4.96
CA PHE A 208 -15.93 23.06 -4.53
C PHE A 208 -15.01 24.26 -4.35
N ASP A 209 -15.34 25.36 -5.02
CA ASP A 209 -14.69 26.65 -4.83
C ASP A 209 -15.68 27.61 -4.15
N ALA A 210 -15.25 28.25 -3.07
CA ALA A 210 -16.09 29.11 -2.27
C ALA A 210 -15.26 30.17 -1.55
N GLY A 211 -15.69 31.44 -1.61
CA GLY A 211 -14.99 32.57 -1.00
C GLY A 211 -15.11 32.67 0.52
N SER A 212 -15.82 31.75 1.18
CA SER A 212 -15.95 31.71 2.64
C SER A 212 -16.17 30.28 3.15
N ASN A 213 -15.83 30.01 4.42
CA ASN A 213 -16.06 28.71 5.05
C ASN A 213 -17.56 28.33 5.09
N PHE A 214 -18.46 29.29 5.29
CA PHE A 214 -19.91 29.04 5.28
C PHE A 214 -20.40 28.63 3.89
N SER A 215 -19.93 29.31 2.84
CA SER A 215 -20.22 28.96 1.45
C SER A 215 -19.64 27.60 1.08
N MET A 216 -18.44 27.27 1.57
CA MET A 216 -17.81 25.96 1.36
C MET A 216 -18.65 24.83 1.98
N ILE A 217 -19.10 25.01 3.23
CA ILE A 217 -20.04 24.10 3.91
C ILE A 217 -21.31 23.91 3.08
N TYR A 218 -21.91 24.99 2.60
CA TYR A 218 -23.10 24.90 1.75
C TYR A 218 -22.84 24.11 0.45
N HIS A 219 -21.69 24.32 -0.19
CA HIS A 219 -21.30 23.59 -1.41
C HIS A 219 -21.12 22.09 -1.14
N ILE A 220 -20.35 21.72 -0.10
CA ILE A 220 -20.13 20.32 0.30
C ILE A 220 -21.47 19.60 0.51
N LEU A 221 -22.44 20.28 1.14
CA LEU A 221 -23.74 19.69 1.47
C LEU A 221 -24.73 19.64 0.31
N ASN A 222 -24.68 20.59 -0.63
CA ASN A 222 -25.81 20.82 -1.55
C ASN A 222 -25.44 20.90 -3.03
N ILE A 223 -24.19 21.17 -3.39
CA ILE A 223 -23.78 21.43 -4.77
C ILE A 223 -23.10 20.20 -5.36
N GLU A 224 -23.39 19.90 -6.63
CA GLU A 224 -22.72 18.83 -7.36
C GLU A 224 -21.49 19.41 -8.07
N PRO A 225 -20.29 18.84 -7.89
CA PRO A 225 -19.09 19.37 -8.52
C PRO A 225 -19.04 19.00 -10.02
N PRO A 226 -18.45 19.85 -10.88
CA PRO A 226 -18.16 19.49 -12.26
C PRO A 226 -17.21 18.28 -12.31
N PRO A 227 -17.35 17.35 -13.28
CA PRO A 227 -16.47 16.18 -13.36
C PRO A 227 -15.00 16.58 -13.67
N PRO A 228 -14.00 15.79 -13.23
CA PRO A 228 -12.60 16.06 -13.54
C PRO A 228 -12.30 16.26 -15.03
N SER A 229 -12.94 15.50 -15.93
CA SER A 229 -12.80 15.63 -17.38
C SER A 229 -13.19 17.01 -17.93
N ALA A 230 -13.99 17.80 -17.20
CA ALA A 230 -14.31 19.17 -17.58
C ALA A 230 -13.10 20.11 -17.51
N PHE A 231 -12.08 19.78 -16.70
CA PHE A 231 -10.84 20.57 -16.57
C PHE A 231 -9.64 19.90 -17.23
N ARG A 232 -9.65 18.57 -17.33
CA ARG A 232 -8.58 17.78 -17.94
C ARG A 232 -9.17 16.74 -18.89
N PRO A 233 -9.39 17.09 -20.18
CA PRO A 233 -10.14 16.26 -21.14
C PRO A 233 -9.57 14.87 -21.43
N GLU A 234 -8.29 14.63 -21.11
CA GLU A 234 -7.64 13.32 -21.21
C GLU A 234 -8.11 12.31 -20.16
N ILE A 235 -8.85 12.75 -19.13
CA ILE A 235 -9.42 11.87 -18.11
C ILE A 235 -10.61 11.10 -18.71
N PRO A 236 -10.60 9.77 -18.67
CA PRO A 236 -11.72 8.97 -19.15
C PRO A 236 -12.96 9.08 -18.25
N GLN A 237 -14.15 8.95 -18.84
CA GLN A 237 -15.43 9.01 -18.11
C GLN A 237 -15.55 7.97 -16.99
N GLU A 238 -14.83 6.85 -17.10
CA GLU A 238 -14.75 5.84 -16.03
C GLU A 238 -14.17 6.44 -14.74
N LEU A 239 -13.10 7.26 -14.84
CA LEU A 239 -12.52 7.94 -13.68
C LEU A 239 -13.42 9.05 -13.14
N ASP A 240 -14.17 9.74 -13.99
CA ASP A 240 -15.20 10.70 -13.52
C ASP A 240 -16.26 9.98 -12.67
N ALA A 241 -16.70 8.79 -13.11
CA ALA A 241 -17.69 8.00 -12.40
C ALA A 241 -17.17 7.53 -11.04
N ILE A 242 -15.90 7.10 -10.97
CA ILE A 242 -15.22 6.70 -9.74
C ILE A 242 -15.14 7.88 -8.75
N VAL A 243 -14.64 9.03 -9.20
CA VAL A 243 -14.51 10.23 -8.35
C VAL A 243 -15.87 10.68 -7.83
N ARG A 244 -16.89 10.75 -8.71
CA ARG A 244 -18.26 11.09 -8.31
C ARG A 244 -18.82 10.13 -7.28
N ARG A 245 -18.61 8.82 -7.46
CA ARG A 245 -19.10 7.80 -6.53
C ARG A 245 -18.38 7.84 -5.18
N ALA A 246 -17.08 8.09 -5.15
CA ALA A 246 -16.32 8.28 -3.91
C ALA A 246 -16.81 9.51 -3.14
N MET A 247 -17.13 10.60 -3.86
CA MET A 247 -17.63 11.84 -3.28
C MET A 247 -19.15 11.89 -3.11
N GLU A 248 -19.85 10.76 -3.17
CA GLU A 248 -21.31 10.81 -3.04
C GLU A 248 -21.72 11.32 -1.65
N LYS A 249 -22.71 12.22 -1.60
CA LYS A 249 -23.13 12.86 -0.35
C LYS A 249 -23.93 11.91 0.54
N ASP A 250 -24.72 11.05 -0.09
CA ASP A 250 -25.45 9.98 0.57
C ASP A 250 -24.51 8.78 0.81
N THR A 251 -24.22 8.50 2.08
CA THR A 251 -23.30 7.43 2.48
C THR A 251 -23.76 6.04 2.01
N ALA A 252 -25.06 5.84 1.76
CA ALA A 252 -25.61 4.58 1.24
C ALA A 252 -25.36 4.39 -0.27
N LYS A 253 -25.07 5.47 -1.02
CA LYS A 253 -24.77 5.44 -2.46
C LYS A 253 -23.28 5.51 -2.79
N ARG A 254 -22.49 5.99 -1.83
CA ARG A 254 -21.02 5.97 -1.87
C ARG A 254 -20.50 4.52 -1.94
N TYR A 255 -19.22 4.33 -2.26
CA TYR A 255 -18.57 3.03 -2.07
C TYR A 255 -18.80 2.52 -0.64
N GLN A 256 -19.18 1.25 -0.50
CA GLN A 256 -19.49 0.67 0.81
C GLN A 256 -18.25 0.04 1.46
N THR A 257 -17.28 -0.38 0.66
CA THR A 257 -16.00 -0.93 1.12
C THR A 257 -14.83 -0.36 0.33
N TRP A 258 -13.63 -0.36 0.93
CA TRP A 258 -12.40 -0.01 0.24
C TRP A 258 -12.08 -0.97 -0.90
N ASP A 259 -12.33 -2.27 -0.73
CA ASP A 259 -12.20 -3.25 -1.82
C ASP A 259 -13.07 -2.87 -3.03
N GLU A 260 -14.31 -2.40 -2.84
CA GLU A 260 -15.17 -1.95 -3.94
C GLU A 260 -14.57 -0.75 -4.69
N PHE A 261 -14.08 0.25 -3.97
CA PHE A 261 -13.40 1.40 -4.59
C PHE A 261 -12.13 0.95 -5.33
N SER A 262 -11.30 0.11 -4.70
CA SER A 262 -10.06 -0.38 -5.31
C SER A 262 -10.32 -1.24 -6.56
N ARG A 263 -11.42 -2.00 -6.61
CA ARG A 263 -11.80 -2.81 -7.77
C ARG A 263 -12.13 -1.97 -9.00
N ASP A 264 -12.83 -0.85 -8.84
CA ASP A 264 -13.11 0.04 -9.98
C ASP A 264 -11.82 0.68 -10.52
N LEU A 265 -10.85 1.02 -9.64
CA LEU A 265 -9.53 1.50 -10.07
C LEU A 265 -8.75 0.42 -10.86
N VAL A 266 -8.82 -0.84 -10.44
CA VAL A 266 -8.21 -1.98 -11.14
C VAL A 266 -8.88 -2.25 -12.50
N GLY A 267 -10.22 -2.12 -12.56
CA GLY A 267 -10.98 -2.17 -13.79
C GLY A 267 -10.43 -1.17 -14.83
N PHE A 268 -10.20 0.08 -14.40
CA PHE A 268 -9.61 1.11 -15.26
C PHE A 268 -8.23 0.71 -15.82
N PHE A 269 -7.33 0.15 -14.99
CA PHE A 269 -6.02 -0.31 -15.47
C PHE A 269 -6.13 -1.40 -16.54
N SER A 270 -7.09 -2.31 -16.37
CA SER A 270 -7.33 -3.43 -17.28
C SER A 270 -7.88 -2.98 -18.64
N HIS A 271 -8.78 -1.98 -18.67
CA HIS A 271 -9.34 -1.43 -19.92
C HIS A 271 -8.38 -0.51 -20.67
N ALA A 272 -7.40 0.08 -19.98
CA ALA A 272 -6.40 0.98 -20.57
C ALA A 272 -5.27 0.25 -21.34
N ALA A 273 -5.32 -1.09 -21.48
CA ALA A 273 -4.32 -1.87 -22.20
C ALA A 273 -4.73 -2.07 -23.68
N PRO A 274 -3.97 -1.48 -24.63
CA PRO A 274 -2.86 -2.27 -25.19
C PRO A 274 -1.56 -1.45 -25.35
N ALA A 275 -0.42 -2.16 -25.24
CA ALA A 275 0.97 -1.67 -25.39
C ALA A 275 1.66 -1.04 -24.15
N ARG A 276 1.52 -1.64 -22.96
CA ARG A 276 2.35 -1.23 -21.80
C ARG A 276 3.56 -2.14 -21.56
N LYS A 277 4.75 -1.53 -21.48
CA LYS A 277 6.04 -2.20 -21.17
C LYS A 277 6.14 -2.60 -19.69
N GLU A 278 5.51 -1.86 -18.78
CA GLU A 278 5.57 -2.09 -17.34
C GLU A 278 4.23 -2.60 -16.80
N ILE A 279 4.30 -3.48 -15.79
CA ILE A 279 3.14 -4.03 -15.05
C ILE A 279 2.97 -3.13 -13.81
N PHE A 280 1.78 -2.55 -13.62
CA PHE A 280 1.51 -1.70 -12.45
C PHE A 280 1.49 -2.51 -11.16
N ASP A 281 1.77 -1.84 -10.04
CA ASP A 281 1.72 -2.50 -8.74
C ASP A 281 0.31 -2.99 -8.39
N THR A 282 -0.73 -2.34 -8.92
CA THR A 282 -2.13 -2.79 -8.81
C THR A 282 -2.32 -4.18 -9.44
N GLU A 283 -1.91 -4.35 -10.69
CA GLU A 283 -1.97 -5.62 -11.42
C GLU A 283 -1.10 -6.70 -10.78
N LYS A 284 0.11 -6.33 -10.32
CA LYS A 284 1.01 -7.23 -9.58
C LYS A 284 0.36 -7.71 -8.28
N PHE A 285 -0.18 -6.79 -7.48
CA PHE A 285 -0.78 -7.10 -6.19
C PHE A 285 -1.99 -8.03 -6.34
N ASP A 286 -2.91 -7.73 -7.26
CA ASP A 286 -4.06 -8.59 -7.52
C ASP A 286 -3.64 -9.95 -8.09
N THR A 287 -2.59 -9.97 -8.91
CA THR A 287 -2.00 -11.23 -9.35
C THR A 287 -1.52 -12.03 -8.15
N LEU A 288 -0.67 -11.47 -7.27
CA LEU A 288 -0.19 -12.15 -6.06
C LEU A 288 -1.35 -12.67 -5.21
N ARG A 289 -2.36 -11.83 -4.91
CA ARG A 289 -3.55 -12.17 -4.11
C ARG A 289 -4.32 -13.36 -4.69
N SER A 290 -4.32 -13.53 -6.01
CA SER A 290 -5.05 -14.62 -6.68
C SER A 290 -4.27 -15.93 -6.81
N LEU A 291 -2.96 -15.95 -6.56
CA LEU A 291 -2.14 -17.16 -6.72
C LEU A 291 -2.25 -18.07 -5.49
N ALA A 292 -2.36 -19.38 -5.73
CA ALA A 292 -2.47 -20.38 -4.66
C ALA A 292 -1.28 -20.36 -3.68
N PHE A 293 -0.08 -20.00 -4.15
CA PHE A 293 1.11 -19.88 -3.32
C PHE A 293 0.93 -18.85 -2.20
N PHE A 294 0.26 -17.73 -2.49
CA PHE A 294 0.08 -16.61 -1.56
C PHE A 294 -1.28 -16.60 -0.84
N LYS A 295 -2.07 -17.69 -0.93
CA LYS A 295 -3.43 -17.75 -0.41
C LYS A 295 -3.58 -17.35 1.08
N ASN A 296 -2.55 -17.57 1.88
CA ASN A 296 -2.56 -17.29 3.32
C ASN A 296 -1.80 -16.00 3.71
N PHE A 297 -1.28 -15.27 2.72
CA PHE A 297 -0.59 -14.01 2.95
C PHE A 297 -1.64 -12.92 3.17
N SER A 298 -1.45 -12.10 4.20
CA SER A 298 -2.18 -10.86 4.40
C SER A 298 -1.78 -9.81 3.37
N ASP A 299 -2.61 -8.79 3.17
CA ASP A 299 -2.32 -7.67 2.26
C ASP A 299 -0.98 -6.98 2.59
N VAL A 300 -0.62 -6.88 3.88
CA VAL A 300 0.68 -6.35 4.32
C VAL A 300 1.84 -7.22 3.81
N GLU A 301 1.71 -8.54 3.95
CA GLU A 301 2.73 -9.49 3.49
C GLU A 301 2.78 -9.56 1.96
N LEU A 302 1.66 -9.41 1.26
CA LEU A 302 1.60 -9.34 -0.21
C LEU A 302 2.28 -8.09 -0.75
N TRP A 303 2.07 -6.94 -0.12
CA TRP A 303 2.82 -5.74 -0.47
C TRP A 303 4.31 -5.91 -0.21
N GLU A 304 4.68 -6.50 0.93
CA GLU A 304 6.08 -6.79 1.19
C GLU A 304 6.71 -7.69 0.12
N VAL A 305 6.00 -8.76 -0.29
CA VAL A 305 6.38 -9.63 -1.41
C VAL A 305 6.62 -8.81 -2.69
N LEU A 306 5.69 -7.90 -3.01
CA LEU A 306 5.81 -7.04 -4.17
C LEU A 306 7.10 -6.21 -4.13
N HIS A 307 7.44 -5.61 -2.98
CA HIS A 307 8.65 -4.80 -2.81
C HIS A 307 9.96 -5.61 -2.87
N ILE A 308 9.95 -6.88 -2.46
CA ILE A 308 11.15 -7.73 -2.49
C ILE A 308 11.27 -8.58 -3.77
N SER A 309 10.35 -8.41 -4.72
CA SER A 309 10.28 -9.21 -5.95
C SER A 309 10.56 -8.38 -7.19
N ASN A 310 11.17 -9.02 -8.19
CA ASN A 310 11.27 -8.49 -9.54
C ASN A 310 10.26 -9.19 -10.44
N TRP A 311 9.68 -8.46 -11.40
CA TRP A 311 8.71 -9.01 -12.33
C TRP A 311 9.29 -9.02 -13.74
N ARG A 312 9.35 -10.20 -14.37
CA ARG A 312 9.94 -10.38 -15.69
C ARG A 312 8.95 -11.04 -16.65
N LYS A 313 8.83 -10.48 -17.86
CA LYS A 313 8.16 -11.12 -18.99
C LYS A 313 9.19 -11.96 -19.77
N VAL A 314 8.85 -13.19 -20.10
CA VAL A 314 9.70 -14.16 -20.79
C VAL A 314 8.92 -14.67 -22.01
N ALA A 315 9.55 -14.63 -23.18
CA ALA A 315 8.90 -15.03 -24.42
C ALA A 315 8.84 -16.57 -24.55
N GLU A 316 7.91 -17.07 -25.37
CA GLU A 316 7.86 -18.49 -25.72
C GLU A 316 9.24 -19.03 -26.16
N SER A 317 9.60 -20.23 -25.69
CA SER A 317 10.86 -20.93 -25.96
C SER A 317 12.13 -20.31 -25.36
N GLU A 318 12.04 -19.22 -24.61
CA GLU A 318 13.18 -18.68 -23.86
C GLU A 318 13.49 -19.57 -22.64
N CYS A 319 14.78 -19.83 -22.40
CA CYS A 319 15.24 -20.61 -21.25
C CYS A 319 15.38 -19.70 -20.03
N ILE A 320 14.76 -20.12 -18.92
CA ILE A 320 14.72 -19.38 -17.65
C ILE A 320 15.82 -19.85 -16.70
N LEU A 321 16.06 -21.17 -16.65
CA LEU A 321 17.11 -21.80 -15.84
C LEU A 321 17.80 -22.88 -16.65
N TYR A 322 19.12 -22.99 -16.52
CA TYR A 322 19.91 -24.05 -17.16
C TYR A 322 20.34 -25.14 -16.17
N ASP A 323 20.36 -26.39 -16.62
CA ASP A 323 20.92 -27.51 -15.84
C ASP A 323 22.41 -27.28 -15.55
N GLY A 324 22.82 -27.50 -14.30
CA GLY A 324 24.19 -27.27 -13.82
C GLY A 324 24.55 -25.81 -13.52
N GLU A 325 23.66 -24.85 -13.81
CA GLU A 325 23.85 -23.44 -13.50
C GLU A 325 23.88 -23.20 -11.98
N GLY A 326 24.71 -22.26 -11.53
CA GLY A 326 24.68 -21.76 -10.15
C GLY A 326 23.68 -20.61 -10.02
N GLY A 327 22.97 -20.52 -8.91
CA GLY A 327 22.09 -19.40 -8.65
C GLY A 327 21.11 -19.70 -7.53
N HIS A 328 20.76 -18.67 -6.77
CA HIS A 328 19.95 -18.79 -5.55
C HIS A 328 18.52 -18.28 -5.74
N LEU A 329 18.21 -17.56 -6.83
CA LEU A 329 16.85 -17.06 -7.09
C LEU A 329 15.84 -18.21 -7.19
N PHE A 330 14.63 -17.94 -6.75
CA PHE A 330 13.48 -18.80 -7.07
C PHE A 330 12.37 -17.97 -7.69
N PHE A 331 11.45 -18.65 -8.36
CA PHE A 331 10.48 -18.04 -9.25
C PHE A 331 9.09 -18.56 -8.96
N ILE A 332 8.08 -17.70 -9.07
CA ILE A 332 6.67 -18.07 -9.02
C ILE A 332 6.02 -17.64 -10.33
N LEU A 333 5.24 -18.54 -10.94
CA LEU A 333 4.56 -18.26 -12.22
C LEU A 333 3.32 -17.39 -12.00
N ALA A 334 3.39 -16.13 -12.39
CA ALA A 334 2.25 -15.20 -12.35
C ALA A 334 1.27 -15.48 -13.51
N GLN A 335 1.80 -15.85 -14.67
CA GLN A 335 1.05 -16.20 -15.89
C GLN A 335 1.89 -17.16 -16.76
N GLY A 336 1.21 -17.97 -17.57
CA GLY A 336 1.84 -18.87 -18.54
C GLY A 336 2.17 -20.26 -18.00
N THR A 337 2.91 -21.01 -18.80
CA THR A 337 3.34 -22.39 -18.55
C THR A 337 4.82 -22.55 -18.87
N VAL A 338 5.54 -23.31 -18.04
CA VAL A 338 6.94 -23.68 -18.31
C VAL A 338 7.10 -25.19 -18.37
N ARG A 339 8.05 -25.66 -19.17
CA ARG A 339 8.51 -27.05 -19.24
C ARG A 339 9.76 -27.20 -18.39
N VAL A 340 9.78 -28.19 -17.52
CA VAL A 340 10.97 -28.62 -16.78
C VAL A 340 11.55 -29.83 -17.48
N THR A 341 12.77 -29.73 -17.98
CA THR A 341 13.44 -30.80 -18.74
C THR A 341 14.78 -31.17 -18.13
N LYS A 342 15.17 -32.44 -18.24
CA LYS A 342 16.51 -32.90 -17.86
C LYS A 342 17.08 -33.75 -18.97
N GLN A 343 18.26 -33.39 -19.46
CA GLN A 343 18.91 -34.06 -20.60
C GLN A 343 17.94 -34.23 -21.79
N GLY A 344 17.15 -33.18 -22.08
CA GLY A 344 16.15 -33.16 -23.16
C GLY A 344 14.86 -33.94 -22.90
N ARG A 345 14.71 -34.63 -21.76
CA ARG A 345 13.48 -35.33 -21.39
C ARG A 345 12.58 -34.45 -20.53
N LEU A 346 11.29 -34.39 -20.85
CA LEU A 346 10.29 -33.65 -20.08
C LEU A 346 10.04 -34.34 -18.74
N LEU A 347 10.27 -33.63 -17.63
CA LEU A 347 10.01 -34.10 -16.27
C LEU A 347 8.64 -33.63 -15.75
N SER A 348 8.30 -32.37 -16.01
CA SER A 348 7.02 -31.78 -15.61
C SER A 348 6.67 -30.56 -16.45
N LEU A 349 5.38 -30.25 -16.49
CA LEU A 349 4.87 -28.93 -16.82
C LEU A 349 4.52 -28.22 -15.51
N LEU A 350 4.84 -26.93 -15.42
CA LEU A 350 4.43 -26.07 -14.31
C LEU A 350 3.53 -24.97 -14.85
N HIS A 351 2.50 -24.63 -14.10
CA HIS A 351 1.46 -23.70 -14.49
C HIS A 351 1.41 -22.49 -13.55
N ARG A 352 0.61 -21.49 -13.91
CA ARG A 352 0.28 -20.34 -13.06
C ARG A 352 0.06 -20.74 -11.59
N GLY A 353 0.84 -20.12 -10.69
CA GLY A 353 0.84 -20.36 -9.25
C GLY A 353 1.87 -21.38 -8.76
N ASP A 354 2.50 -22.16 -9.65
CA ASP A 354 3.60 -23.04 -9.29
C ASP A 354 4.90 -22.25 -9.06
N CYS A 355 5.70 -22.72 -8.10
CA CYS A 355 7.01 -22.17 -7.77
C CYS A 355 8.13 -23.11 -8.27
N PHE A 356 9.26 -22.57 -8.74
CA PHE A 356 10.40 -23.37 -9.16
C PHE A 356 11.73 -22.70 -8.84
N GLY A 357 12.80 -23.50 -8.80
CA GLY A 357 14.12 -23.04 -8.39
C GLY A 357 14.28 -22.89 -6.87
N GLU A 358 13.26 -23.27 -6.09
CA GLU A 358 13.24 -23.18 -4.63
C GLU A 358 14.30 -24.07 -3.97
N MET A 359 14.76 -25.13 -4.65
CA MET A 359 15.79 -26.02 -4.13
C MET A 359 17.11 -25.30 -3.91
N ALA A 360 17.40 -24.24 -4.68
CA ALA A 360 18.56 -23.41 -4.44
C ALA A 360 18.43 -22.54 -3.17
N HIS A 361 17.21 -22.27 -2.72
CA HIS A 361 16.94 -21.59 -1.45
C HIS A 361 16.97 -22.55 -0.26
N LEU A 362 16.49 -23.79 -0.45
CA LEU A 362 16.29 -24.78 0.62
C LEU A 362 17.47 -25.73 0.84
N SER A 363 18.44 -25.79 -0.09
CA SER A 363 19.61 -26.68 0.00
C SER A 363 20.83 -25.96 0.60
N GLU A 364 21.83 -26.74 1.06
CA GLU A 364 23.10 -26.21 1.55
C GLU A 364 23.90 -25.46 0.46
N ARG A 365 24.91 -24.68 0.87
CA ARG A 365 25.74 -23.84 -0.04
C ARG A 365 26.32 -24.68 -1.20
N ASP A 366 26.36 -24.07 -2.39
CA ASP A 366 26.79 -24.65 -3.68
C ASP A 366 25.77 -25.55 -4.43
N PHE A 367 24.48 -25.33 -4.23
CA PHE A 367 23.44 -25.96 -5.05
C PHE A 367 23.56 -25.55 -6.53
N LYS A 368 23.70 -26.54 -7.41
CA LYS A 368 23.55 -26.38 -8.86
C LYS A 368 22.15 -26.77 -9.28
N ARG A 369 21.56 -26.02 -10.23
CA ARG A 369 20.30 -26.40 -10.87
C ARG A 369 20.40 -27.81 -11.43
N ASN A 370 19.30 -28.56 -11.40
CA ASN A 370 19.27 -29.99 -11.72
C ASN A 370 18.46 -30.33 -12.98
N SER A 371 17.89 -29.31 -13.62
CA SER A 371 16.97 -29.36 -14.76
C SER A 371 16.97 -28.00 -15.46
N ASP A 372 16.75 -27.99 -16.77
CA ASP A 372 16.39 -26.79 -17.51
C ASP A 372 14.93 -26.41 -17.27
N VAL A 373 14.62 -25.12 -17.28
CA VAL A 373 13.25 -24.60 -17.24
C VAL A 373 13.04 -23.67 -18.42
N ILE A 374 12.12 -24.01 -19.32
CA ILE A 374 11.92 -23.32 -20.60
C ILE A 374 10.46 -22.87 -20.72
N ALA A 375 10.24 -21.62 -21.15
CA ALA A 375 8.91 -21.09 -21.40
C ALA A 375 8.19 -21.88 -22.52
N LYS A 376 6.98 -22.35 -22.24
CA LYS A 376 6.14 -23.04 -23.23
C LYS A 376 5.30 -22.07 -24.05
N ASP A 377 4.91 -20.96 -23.45
CA ASP A 377 4.15 -19.84 -24.00
C ASP A 377 4.72 -18.54 -23.39
N ASP A 378 4.10 -17.38 -23.60
CA ASP A 378 4.52 -16.15 -22.94
C ASP A 378 4.28 -16.22 -21.43
N VAL A 379 5.35 -16.05 -20.65
CA VAL A 379 5.36 -16.23 -19.19
C VAL A 379 5.60 -14.90 -18.48
N VAL A 380 4.93 -14.70 -17.35
CA VAL A 380 5.25 -13.64 -16.39
C VAL A 380 5.76 -14.28 -15.10
N LEU A 381 6.98 -13.93 -14.70
CA LEU A 381 7.68 -14.46 -13.54
C LEU A 381 7.72 -13.44 -12.41
N ILE A 382 7.50 -13.93 -11.19
CA ILE A 382 7.83 -13.24 -9.94
C ILE A 382 9.15 -13.82 -9.46
N GLU A 383 10.24 -13.06 -9.57
CA GLU A 383 11.58 -13.45 -9.17
C GLU A 383 11.87 -12.99 -7.75
N ILE A 384 12.32 -13.89 -6.89
CA ILE A 384 12.62 -13.58 -5.49
C ILE A 384 14.05 -13.99 -5.17
N ASN A 385 14.80 -13.04 -4.59
CA ASN A 385 16.11 -13.31 -4.05
C ASN A 385 16.01 -13.76 -2.58
N PRO A 386 16.43 -14.99 -2.24
CA PRO A 386 16.48 -15.45 -0.86
C PRO A 386 17.18 -14.50 0.12
N ASP A 387 18.27 -13.86 -0.28
CA ASP A 387 19.03 -12.97 0.59
C ASP A 387 18.21 -11.74 0.96
N VAL A 388 17.37 -11.24 0.04
CA VAL A 388 16.43 -10.16 0.31
C VAL A 388 15.28 -10.67 1.19
N LEU A 389 14.75 -11.86 0.91
CA LEU A 389 13.70 -12.49 1.70
C LEU A 389 14.12 -12.72 3.17
N THR A 390 15.39 -13.03 3.45
CA THR A 390 15.87 -13.15 4.84
C THR A 390 15.70 -11.86 5.66
N ARG A 391 15.68 -10.70 4.99
CA ARG A 391 15.52 -9.38 5.60
C ARG A 391 14.07 -8.92 5.71
N ALA A 392 13.12 -9.65 5.11
CA ALA A 392 11.70 -9.37 5.21
C ALA A 392 11.19 -9.51 6.66
N THR A 393 9.95 -9.11 6.92
CA THR A 393 9.33 -9.26 8.23
C THR A 393 9.21 -10.74 8.63
N THR A 394 9.17 -10.99 9.95
CA THR A 394 8.99 -12.35 10.46
C THR A 394 7.69 -12.99 9.97
N GLY A 395 6.61 -12.21 9.82
CA GLY A 395 5.35 -12.67 9.25
C GLY A 395 5.52 -13.15 7.81
N CYS A 396 6.07 -12.29 6.94
CA CYS A 396 6.31 -12.63 5.54
C CYS A 396 7.19 -13.88 5.39
N ARG A 397 8.32 -13.96 6.12
CA ARG A 397 9.19 -15.16 6.10
C ARG A 397 8.48 -16.43 6.56
N PHE A 398 7.62 -16.31 7.58
CA PHE A 398 6.82 -17.43 8.07
C PHE A 398 5.85 -17.92 6.98
N GLN A 399 5.14 -17.01 6.31
CA GLN A 399 4.21 -17.37 5.24
C GLN A 399 4.92 -18.02 4.04
N PHE A 400 6.11 -17.54 3.67
CA PHE A 400 6.94 -18.21 2.66
C PHE A 400 7.30 -19.63 3.09
N SER A 401 7.75 -19.81 4.32
CA SER A 401 8.13 -21.12 4.86
C SER A 401 6.95 -22.10 4.85
N ASP A 402 5.77 -21.65 5.29
CA ASP A 402 4.52 -22.40 5.28
C ASP A 402 4.05 -22.75 3.84
N ALA A 403 4.16 -21.80 2.90
CA ALA A 403 3.85 -22.03 1.49
C ALA A 403 4.80 -23.06 0.85
N PHE A 404 6.11 -22.99 1.13
CA PHE A 404 7.08 -23.98 0.68
C PHE A 404 6.79 -25.36 1.25
N LEU A 405 6.48 -25.45 2.55
CA LEU A 405 6.18 -26.72 3.20
C LEU A 405 4.95 -27.40 2.57
N ARG A 406 3.86 -26.65 2.37
CA ARG A 406 2.68 -27.16 1.64
C ARG A 406 3.03 -27.66 0.23
N MET A 407 3.82 -26.88 -0.49
CA MET A 407 4.24 -27.23 -1.85
C MET A 407 5.08 -28.51 -1.87
N LEU A 408 6.07 -28.64 -0.98
CA LEU A 408 6.92 -29.82 -0.88
C LEU A 408 6.12 -31.07 -0.52
N VAL A 409 5.19 -30.97 0.42
CA VAL A 409 4.28 -32.07 0.76
C VAL A 409 3.45 -32.50 -0.44
N LYS A 410 2.89 -31.55 -1.20
CA LYS A 410 2.14 -31.83 -2.43
C LYS A 410 3.01 -32.53 -3.47
N ARG A 411 4.24 -32.03 -3.69
CA ARG A 411 5.20 -32.62 -4.65
C ARG A 411 5.62 -34.03 -4.25
N LEU A 412 5.96 -34.25 -2.98
CA LEU A 412 6.35 -35.55 -2.45
C LEU A 412 5.21 -36.57 -2.59
N SER A 413 3.98 -36.16 -2.27
CA SER A 413 2.80 -37.00 -2.48
C SER A 413 2.63 -37.41 -3.96
N MET A 414 2.76 -36.45 -4.89
CA MET A 414 2.70 -36.75 -6.33
C MET A 414 3.84 -37.65 -6.81
N ALA A 415 5.06 -37.45 -6.30
CA ALA A 415 6.21 -38.29 -6.62
C ALA A 415 6.00 -39.73 -6.13
N ASN A 416 5.52 -39.90 -4.89
CA ASN A 416 5.21 -41.21 -4.32
C ASN A 416 4.15 -41.94 -5.15
N VAL A 417 3.09 -41.24 -5.57
CA VAL A 417 2.06 -41.82 -6.46
C VAL A 417 2.67 -42.28 -7.80
N ARG A 418 3.52 -41.46 -8.43
CA ARG A 418 4.19 -41.82 -9.69
C ARG A 418 5.12 -43.02 -9.51
N ILE A 419 5.89 -43.07 -8.43
CA ILE A 419 6.78 -44.19 -8.12
C ILE A 419 5.97 -45.47 -7.91
N SER A 420 4.86 -45.40 -7.16
CA SER A 420 3.97 -46.55 -6.97
C SER A 420 3.40 -47.07 -8.29
N HIS A 421 3.02 -46.20 -9.22
CA HIS A 421 2.57 -46.63 -10.56
C HIS A 421 3.70 -47.27 -11.37
N LEU A 422 4.90 -46.70 -11.35
CA LEU A 422 6.06 -47.28 -12.03
C LEU A 422 6.46 -48.65 -11.47
N LEU A 423 6.31 -48.87 -10.17
CA LEU A 423 6.55 -50.16 -9.53
C LEU A 423 5.45 -51.17 -9.86
N ALA A 424 4.19 -50.74 -9.95
CA ALA A 424 3.07 -51.61 -10.32
C ALA A 424 3.13 -52.07 -11.79
N ASP A 425 3.67 -51.24 -12.68
CA ASP A 425 3.86 -51.59 -14.11
C ASP A 425 5.09 -52.49 -14.35
N GLN A 426 5.93 -52.74 -13.32
CA GLN A 426 7.12 -53.59 -13.40
C GLN A 426 6.91 -55.04 -12.91
N ASP A 427 5.68 -55.45 -12.57
CA ASP A 427 5.33 -56.85 -12.27
C ASP A 427 4.63 -57.55 -13.47
N PRO A 428 5.34 -58.01 -14.51
CA PRO A 428 4.81 -58.99 -15.44
C PRO A 428 5.05 -60.41 -14.89
N ILE A 429 3.97 -61.06 -14.44
CA ILE A 429 3.73 -62.50 -14.52
C ILE A 429 4.87 -63.40 -13.99
N GLU A 430 4.84 -63.70 -12.69
CA GLU A 430 5.25 -65.02 -12.17
C GLU A 430 4.05 -65.67 -11.49
N LYS A 431 3.24 -66.38 -12.28
CA LYS A 431 2.41 -67.48 -11.80
C LYS A 431 2.51 -68.62 -12.80
N GLU A 432 3.37 -69.58 -12.47
CA GLU A 432 3.25 -70.98 -12.91
C GLU A 432 1.98 -71.62 -12.35
#